data_AF-A0A7Y7IR56-F1
#
_entry.id   AF-A0A7Y7IR56-F1
#
_cell.length_a   1.000
_cell.length_b   1.000
_cell.length_c   1.000
_cell.angle_alpha   90.00
_cell.angle_beta   90.00
_cell.angle_gamma   90.00
#
_symmetry.space_group_name_H-M   'P 1'
#
loop_
_entity.id
_entity.type
_entity.pdbx_description
1 polymer ?
#
loop_
_entity_poly.entity_id
_entity_poly.type
_entity_poly.pdbx_seq_one_letter_code
_entity_poly.pdbx_strand_id
1 'polypeptide(L)'
;MGRRGRKADPLFGIKRTLQQGVEWMTEKQVARFEKKLNEGNPKGEVTIAWQCYQKLRTVYHAAAAKGRELITEILQSLPSCPIPEVAKLGRSLRMWKAAAVSYPPINQLVASRA
;
A
#
# COMPACT_ATOMS: atom_id res chain seq x y z
N MET A 1 7.18 24.50 23.58
CA MET A 1 6.92 23.09 23.21
C MET A 1 7.34 22.88 21.75
N GLY A 2 8.58 22.41 21.53
CA GLY A 2 9.25 22.48 20.24
C GLY A 2 9.02 21.25 19.34
N ARG A 3 8.77 21.49 18.04
CA ARG A 3 8.75 20.48 16.97
C ARG A 3 10.14 19.88 16.67
N ARG A 4 11.08 19.86 17.62
CA ARG A 4 12.43 19.32 17.44
C ARG A 4 12.39 17.81 17.64
N GLY A 5 12.64 17.06 16.56
CA GLY A 5 12.70 15.59 16.58
C GLY A 5 12.10 14.94 15.34
N ARG A 6 10.97 15.47 14.80
CA ARG A 6 10.34 14.89 13.60
C ARG A 6 11.25 14.88 12.38
N LYS A 7 12.11 15.89 12.20
CA LYS A 7 13.06 15.90 11.07
C LYS A 7 14.13 14.81 11.19
N ALA A 8 14.45 14.37 12.41
CA ALA A 8 15.43 13.33 12.67
C ALA A 8 14.83 11.92 12.62
N ASP A 9 13.51 11.79 12.76
CA ASP A 9 12.80 10.52 12.57
C ASP A 9 13.01 9.99 11.13
N PRO A 10 13.63 8.80 10.96
CA PRO A 10 13.87 8.20 9.66
C PRO A 10 12.61 8.05 8.81
N LEU A 11 11.47 7.70 9.41
CA LEU A 11 10.20 7.47 8.70
C LEU A 11 9.56 8.78 8.25
N PHE A 12 9.67 9.83 9.06
CA PHE A 12 9.14 11.14 8.71
C PHE A 12 9.78 11.69 7.42
N GLY A 13 11.07 11.43 7.22
CA GLY A 13 11.82 11.83 6.01
C GLY A 13 11.40 11.12 4.71
N ILE A 14 10.68 9.99 4.81
CA ILE A 14 10.20 9.19 3.67
C ILE A 14 8.67 9.10 3.59
N LYS A 15 7.94 9.90 4.38
CA LYS A 15 6.46 9.89 4.40
C LYS A 15 5.83 9.98 3.01
N ARG A 16 6.37 10.84 2.14
CA ARG A 16 5.88 10.98 0.76
C ARG A 16 6.12 9.70 -0.05
N THR A 17 7.30 9.11 0.07
CA THR A 17 7.68 7.88 -0.64
C THR A 17 6.83 6.69 -0.20
N LEU A 18 6.46 6.60 1.09
CA LEU A 18 5.52 5.59 1.58
C LEU A 18 4.16 5.61 0.85
N GLN A 19 3.73 6.76 0.36
CA GLN A 19 2.44 6.92 -0.34
C GLN A 19 2.57 6.82 -1.87
N GLN A 20 3.79 6.91 -2.41
CA GLN A 20 4.03 6.78 -3.84
C GLN A 20 3.97 5.31 -4.27
N GLY A 21 3.48 5.07 -5.49
CA GLY A 21 3.59 3.75 -6.11
C GLY A 21 5.05 3.41 -6.37
N VAL A 22 5.45 2.17 -6.09
CA VAL A 22 6.83 1.69 -6.31
C VAL A 22 7.25 1.89 -7.76
N GLU A 23 6.32 1.78 -8.72
CA GLU A 23 6.61 1.92 -10.14
C GLU A 23 7.08 3.32 -10.56
N TRP A 24 6.90 4.32 -9.70
CA TRP A 24 7.35 5.70 -9.94
C TRP A 24 8.63 6.05 -9.19
N MET A 25 9.21 5.10 -8.47
CA MET A 25 10.43 5.33 -7.70
C MET A 25 11.66 5.10 -8.55
N THR A 26 12.56 6.07 -8.56
CA THR A 26 13.91 5.89 -9.09
C THR A 26 14.73 4.99 -8.17
N GLU A 27 15.76 4.33 -8.71
CA GLU A 27 16.67 3.48 -7.94
C GLU A 27 17.27 4.20 -6.71
N LYS A 28 17.65 5.47 -6.87
CA LYS A 28 18.14 6.31 -5.76
C LYS A 28 17.09 6.53 -4.68
N GLN A 29 15.81 6.66 -5.06
CA GLN A 29 14.71 6.80 -4.10
C GLN A 29 14.44 5.48 -3.37
N VAL A 30 14.51 4.34 -4.08
CA VAL A 30 14.38 3.00 -3.47
C VAL A 30 15.48 2.78 -2.44
N ALA A 31 16.75 3.00 -2.80
CA ALA A 31 17.87 2.82 -1.87
C ALA A 31 17.75 3.72 -0.62
N ARG A 32 17.32 4.98 -0.80
CA ARG A 32 17.06 5.89 0.33
C ARG A 32 15.88 5.43 1.18
N PHE A 33 14.82 4.93 0.54
CA PHE A 33 13.63 4.41 1.19
C PHE A 33 13.97 3.21 2.07
N GLU A 34 14.62 2.20 1.51
CA GLU A 34 15.03 0.99 2.23
C GLU A 34 15.91 1.29 3.43
N LYS A 35 16.93 2.15 3.25
CA LYS A 35 17.79 2.59 4.36
C LYS A 35 16.97 3.20 5.50
N LYS A 36 16.05 4.11 5.17
CA LYS A 36 15.22 4.81 6.16
C LYS A 36 14.16 3.91 6.80
N LEU A 37 13.64 2.95 6.04
CA LEU A 37 12.74 1.92 6.55
C LEU A 37 13.45 1.05 7.58
N ASN A 38 14.67 0.58 7.26
CA ASN A 38 15.48 -0.25 8.15
C ASN A 38 15.86 0.50 9.44
N GLU A 39 16.21 1.79 9.34
CA GLU A 39 16.52 2.64 10.50
C GLU A 39 15.29 2.91 11.40
N GLY A 40 14.12 3.16 10.79
CA GLY A 40 12.94 3.68 11.49
C GLY A 40 11.86 2.65 11.81
N ASN A 41 11.97 1.42 11.30
CA ASN A 41 10.95 0.38 11.44
C ASN A 41 11.55 -0.96 11.90
N PRO A 42 12.16 -1.03 13.09
CA PRO A 42 12.85 -2.22 13.58
C PRO A 42 11.93 -3.44 13.75
N LYS A 43 10.63 -3.22 13.98
CA LYS A 43 9.62 -4.28 14.11
C LYS A 43 9.00 -4.72 12.78
N GLY A 44 9.32 -4.06 11.66
CA GLY A 44 8.78 -4.42 10.35
C GLY A 44 7.33 -4.00 10.09
N GLU A 45 6.63 -3.43 11.07
CA GLU A 45 5.19 -3.09 10.95
C GLU A 45 4.89 -2.13 9.78
N VAL A 46 5.67 -1.06 9.64
CA VAL A 46 5.48 -0.08 8.55
C VAL A 46 5.76 -0.71 7.18
N THR A 47 6.74 -1.61 7.08
CA THR A 47 7.07 -2.38 5.87
C THR A 47 5.87 -3.23 5.45
N ILE A 48 5.28 -3.99 6.38
CA ILE A 48 4.13 -4.85 6.09
C ILE A 48 2.92 -4.01 5.67
N ALA A 49 2.60 -2.94 6.41
CA ALA A 49 1.49 -2.05 6.07
C ALA A 49 1.69 -1.40 4.69
N TRP A 50 2.92 -0.97 4.38
CA TRP A 50 3.28 -0.42 3.08
C TRP A 50 3.15 -1.46 1.96
N GLN A 51 3.60 -2.70 2.16
CA GLN A 51 3.42 -3.78 1.18
C GLN A 51 1.93 -4.05 0.90
N CYS A 52 1.10 -4.07 1.93
CA CYS A 52 -0.35 -4.20 1.77
C CYS A 52 -0.95 -3.01 0.97
N TYR A 53 -0.49 -1.79 1.25
CA TYR A 53 -0.87 -0.61 0.46
C TYR A 53 -0.45 -0.73 -1.01
N GLN A 54 0.78 -1.14 -1.29
CA GLN A 54 1.26 -1.32 -2.66
C GLN A 54 0.45 -2.39 -3.40
N LYS A 55 0.19 -3.55 -2.78
CA LYS A 55 -0.66 -4.59 -3.37
C LYS A 55 -2.05 -4.07 -3.72
N LEU A 56 -2.71 -3.36 -2.79
CA LEU A 56 -4.01 -2.74 -3.05
C LEU A 56 -3.93 -1.72 -4.19
N ARG A 57 -2.88 -0.90 -4.24
CA ARG A 57 -2.69 0.07 -5.30
C ARG A 57 -2.51 -0.63 -6.66
N THR A 58 -1.76 -1.73 -6.72
CA THR A 58 -1.60 -2.55 -7.92
C THR A 58 -2.94 -3.08 -8.45
N VAL A 59 -3.89 -3.47 -7.58
CA VAL A 59 -5.25 -3.87 -8.01
C VAL A 59 -5.89 -2.79 -8.89
N TYR A 60 -5.84 -1.53 -8.45
CA TYR A 60 -6.52 -0.42 -9.14
C TYR A 60 -5.81 0.03 -10.43
N HIS A 61 -4.53 -0.28 -10.59
CA HIS A 61 -3.77 0.03 -11.81
C HIS A 61 -3.68 -1.14 -12.79
N ALA A 62 -3.99 -2.37 -12.36
CA ALA A 62 -3.96 -3.55 -13.20
C ALA A 62 -5.17 -3.60 -14.16
N ALA A 63 -5.03 -4.36 -15.25
CA ALA A 63 -6.18 -4.69 -16.10
C ALA A 63 -7.23 -5.49 -15.30
N ALA A 64 -8.51 -5.38 -15.67
CA ALA A 64 -9.62 -5.89 -14.86
C ALA A 64 -9.49 -7.38 -14.47
N ALA A 65 -9.05 -8.25 -15.38
CA ALA A 65 -8.80 -9.66 -15.07
C ALA A 65 -7.73 -9.83 -13.98
N LYS A 66 -6.59 -9.14 -14.13
CA LYS A 66 -5.49 -9.22 -13.16
C LYS A 66 -5.84 -8.55 -11.82
N GLY A 67 -6.60 -7.46 -11.85
CA GLY A 67 -7.13 -6.81 -10.65
C GLY A 67 -8.03 -7.75 -9.84
N ARG A 68 -8.90 -8.53 -10.49
CA ARG A 68 -9.75 -9.54 -9.83
C ARG A 68 -8.96 -10.66 -9.16
N GLU A 69 -7.86 -11.12 -9.77
CA GLU A 69 -6.96 -12.08 -9.14
C GLU A 69 -6.32 -11.49 -7.88
N LEU A 70 -5.71 -10.31 -8.02
CA LEU A 70 -4.99 -9.63 -6.93
C LEU A 70 -5.91 -9.27 -5.76
N ILE A 71 -7.12 -8.75 -6.02
CA ILE A 71 -8.07 -8.45 -4.95
C ILE A 71 -8.51 -9.73 -4.22
N THR A 72 -8.62 -10.86 -4.92
CA THR A 72 -8.96 -12.15 -4.29
C THR A 72 -7.85 -12.62 -3.36
N GLU A 73 -6.59 -12.49 -3.76
CA GLU A 73 -5.42 -12.79 -2.92
C GLU A 73 -5.39 -11.88 -1.67
N ILE A 74 -5.63 -10.58 -1.85
CA ILE A 74 -5.71 -9.57 -0.78
C ILE A 74 -6.82 -9.93 0.22
N LEU A 75 -8.00 -10.28 -0.28
CA LEU A 75 -9.12 -10.71 0.57
C LEU A 75 -8.79 -11.97 1.37
N GLN A 76 -7.97 -12.88 0.84
CA GLN A 76 -7.55 -14.08 1.57
C GLN A 76 -6.46 -13.77 2.62
N SER A 77 -5.49 -12.91 2.29
CA SER A 77 -4.28 -12.70 3.08
C SER A 77 -4.35 -11.60 4.14
N LEU A 78 -5.02 -10.46 3.90
CA LEU A 78 -4.99 -9.34 4.87
C LEU A 78 -5.58 -9.71 6.24
N PRO A 79 -6.68 -10.49 6.37
CA PRO A 79 -7.28 -10.77 7.68
C PRO A 79 -6.39 -11.55 8.66
N SER A 80 -5.37 -12.25 8.16
CA SER A 80 -4.37 -12.96 8.95
C SER A 80 -3.09 -12.13 9.16
N CYS A 81 -3.06 -10.87 8.73
CA CYS A 81 -1.91 -10.00 8.94
C CYS A 81 -1.66 -9.81 10.45
N PRO A 82 -0.39 -9.87 10.92
CA PRO A 82 -0.07 -9.66 12.33
C PRO A 82 -0.36 -8.23 12.81
N ILE A 83 -0.53 -7.26 11.90
CA ILE A 83 -0.88 -5.88 12.23
C ILE A 83 -2.40 -5.76 12.38
N PRO A 84 -2.92 -5.43 13.58
CA PRO A 84 -4.36 -5.41 13.86
C PRO A 84 -5.16 -4.51 12.91
N GLU A 85 -4.63 -3.35 12.55
CA GLU A 85 -5.26 -2.38 11.65
C GLU A 85 -5.38 -2.94 10.22
N VAL A 86 -4.35 -3.63 9.73
CA VAL A 86 -4.34 -4.27 8.42
C VAL A 86 -5.30 -5.46 8.40
N ALA A 87 -5.29 -6.27 9.48
CA ALA A 87 -6.24 -7.37 9.63
C ALA A 87 -7.68 -6.88 9.67
N LYS A 88 -7.94 -5.77 10.37
CA LYS A 88 -9.25 -5.12 10.41
C LYS A 88 -9.67 -4.62 9.03
N LEU A 89 -8.78 -3.96 8.29
CA LEU A 89 -9.04 -3.57 6.89
C LEU A 89 -9.40 -4.78 6.03
N GLY A 90 -8.63 -5.87 6.12
CA GLY A 90 -8.91 -7.11 5.39
C GLY A 90 -10.31 -7.67 5.70
N ARG A 91 -10.71 -7.69 6.98
CA ARG A 91 -12.06 -8.14 7.38
C ARG A 91 -13.14 -7.24 6.80
N SER A 92 -12.95 -5.92 6.83
CA SER A 92 -13.86 -4.98 6.18
C SER A 92 -13.95 -5.26 4.67
N LEU A 93 -12.83 -5.40 3.97
CA LEU A 93 -12.83 -5.68 2.53
C LEU A 93 -13.57 -6.98 2.18
N ARG A 94 -13.48 -8.02 3.02
CA ARG A 94 -14.28 -9.26 2.84
C ARG A 94 -15.78 -9.01 2.93
N MET A 95 -16.24 -8.18 3.87
CA MET A 95 -17.66 -7.81 3.96
C MET A 95 -18.15 -7.13 2.68
N TRP A 96 -17.28 -6.33 2.05
CA TRP A 96 -17.58 -5.61 0.81
C TRP A 96 -17.09 -6.33 -0.45
N LYS A 97 -16.85 -7.65 -0.40
CA LYS A 97 -16.23 -8.42 -1.51
C LYS A 97 -16.92 -8.19 -2.85
N ALA A 98 -18.25 -8.20 -2.89
CA ALA A 98 -19.01 -8.01 -4.13
C ALA A 98 -18.68 -6.66 -4.79
N ALA A 99 -18.65 -5.58 -4.00
CA ALA A 99 -18.25 -4.27 -4.48
C ALA A 99 -16.77 -4.21 -4.85
N ALA A 100 -15.89 -4.81 -4.04
CA ALA A 100 -14.44 -4.79 -4.24
C ALA A 100 -14.01 -5.51 -5.54
N VAL A 101 -14.66 -6.62 -5.89
CA VAL A 101 -14.34 -7.40 -7.11
C VAL A 101 -14.98 -6.78 -8.36
N SER A 102 -16.07 -6.05 -8.21
CA SER A 102 -16.80 -5.42 -9.33
C SER A 102 -16.23 -4.06 -9.74
N TYR A 103 -15.36 -3.45 -8.94
CA TYR A 103 -14.86 -2.11 -9.23
C TYR A 103 -13.89 -2.10 -10.42
N PRO A 104 -14.11 -1.27 -11.46
CA PRO A 104 -13.23 -1.20 -12.61
C PRO A 104 -11.91 -0.47 -12.25
N PRO A 105 -10.77 -0.88 -12.81
CA PRO A 105 -9.49 -0.22 -12.56
C PRO A 105 -9.48 1.22 -13.07
N ILE A 106 -8.70 2.09 -12.41
CA ILE A 106 -8.64 3.53 -12.67
C ILE A 106 -8.24 3.82 -14.12
N ASN A 107 -7.35 3.00 -14.68
CA ASN A 107 -6.90 3.15 -16.06
C ASN A 107 -8.03 2.92 -17.09
N GLN A 108 -9.08 2.18 -16.74
CA GLN A 108 -10.26 2.00 -17.61
C GLN A 108 -11.28 3.14 -17.47
N LEU A 109 -11.40 3.76 -16.29
CA LEU A 109 -12.31 4.89 -16.07
C LEU A 109 -11.91 6.15 -16.84
N VAL A 110 -10.61 6.35 -17.07
CA VAL A 110 -10.11 7.45 -17.91
C VAL A 110 -10.35 7.16 -19.40
N ALA A 111 -10.22 5.90 -19.82
CA ALA A 111 -10.45 5.50 -21.21
C ALA A 111 -11.93 5.50 -21.63
N SER A 112 -12.88 5.35 -20.70
CA SER A 112 -14.32 5.41 -21.00
C SER A 112 -14.91 6.82 -20.97
N ARG A 113 -14.10 7.84 -20.67
CA ARG A 113 -14.47 9.26 -20.59
C ARG A 113 -13.80 10.10 -21.69
N ALA A 114 -13.00 9.47 -22.55
CA ALA A 114 -12.41 10.05 -23.76
C ALA A 114 -13.14 9.49 -24.98
#